data_AF-A0A8J4B4V5-F1
#
_entry.id   AF-A0A8J4B4V5-F1
#
_cell.length_a   1.000
_cell.length_b   1.000
_cell.length_c   1.000
_cell.angle_alpha   90.00
_cell.angle_beta   90.00
_cell.angle_gamma   90.00
#
_symmetry.space_group_name_H-M   'P 1'
#
loop_
_entity.id
_entity.type
_entity.pdbx_description
1 polymer ?
#
loop_
_entity_poly.entity_id
_entity_poly.type
_entity_poly.pdbx_seq_one_letter_code
_entity_poly.pdbx_strand_id
1 'polypeptide(L)'
;MRTKCGASASAAVQQWQGEQNARNELFAGKDEINIDTTRIPLQEQTVEQLVDTAVRTHKDTTAVTQRALKAVQESKQIQVEAMRQLEAQNRTMGNIGTKMDAMNEELTYAEKLLSYMRRCCCLWVCDSCTGADPEEQRKQEWRKRVARGETQVDAGPVHDRGGTAAGGAVNGGTNRRGATAGGQGMWGSAVSGGGDGGGGGGGRRGDPDIRLPAEHRAAEMRLHEETRKQNDMIDQIHVGLEQLLEGAKVMHDELATQNRELDVLDSKAAATRDRLNDVNKNSQLRNLGRGKPKAKKEEASVLPTQSEAAIAAAKRLAGL
;
A
#
# COMPACT_ATOMS: atom_id res chain seq x y z
N MET A 1 -11.94 26.86 -11.63
CA MET A 1 -10.60 26.35 -12.01
C MET A 1 -10.31 24.98 -11.37
N ARG A 2 -11.15 23.95 -11.57
CA ARG A 2 -10.91 22.58 -11.04
C ARG A 2 -11.54 21.53 -11.97
N THR A 3 -10.88 21.11 -13.05
CA THR A 3 -11.28 19.94 -13.87
C THR A 3 -10.17 19.47 -14.84
N LYS A 4 -8.89 19.41 -14.43
CA LYS A 4 -7.81 18.87 -15.29
C LYS A 4 -7.09 17.61 -14.78
N CYS A 5 -7.47 17.02 -13.63
CA CYS A 5 -6.73 15.88 -13.07
C CYS A 5 -7.18 14.48 -13.57
N GLY A 6 -8.29 14.36 -14.30
CA GLY A 6 -8.81 13.03 -14.70
C GLY A 6 -8.10 12.35 -15.88
N ALA A 7 -7.60 13.13 -16.85
CA ALA A 7 -7.02 12.57 -18.07
C ALA A 7 -5.64 11.92 -17.85
N SER A 8 -4.90 12.35 -16.82
CA SER A 8 -3.55 11.85 -16.53
C SER A 8 -3.54 10.44 -15.93
N ALA A 9 -4.55 10.06 -15.16
CA ALA A 9 -4.58 8.76 -14.48
C ALA A 9 -4.86 7.61 -15.46
N SER A 10 -5.80 7.82 -16.39
CA SER A 10 -6.14 6.84 -17.44
C SER A 10 -4.94 6.54 -18.35
N ALA A 11 -4.20 7.59 -18.76
CA ALA A 11 -3.02 7.44 -19.59
C ALA A 11 -1.90 6.67 -18.88
N ALA A 12 -1.69 6.93 -17.58
CA ALA A 12 -0.69 6.20 -16.79
C ALA A 12 -1.03 4.71 -16.63
N VAL A 13 -2.32 4.37 -16.43
CA VAL A 13 -2.76 2.97 -16.34
C VAL A 13 -2.58 2.24 -17.68
N GLN A 14 -2.93 2.88 -18.80
CA GLN A 14 -2.72 2.31 -20.13
C GLN A 14 -1.23 2.10 -20.44
N GLN A 15 -0.37 3.05 -20.06
CA GLN A 15 1.07 2.93 -20.23
C GLN A 15 1.63 1.76 -19.40
N TRP A 16 1.19 1.60 -18.16
CA TRP A 16 1.62 0.51 -17.29
C TRP A 16 1.14 -0.87 -17.79
N GLN A 17 -0.10 -0.96 -18.30
CA GLN A 17 -0.60 -2.19 -18.93
C GLN A 17 0.18 -2.55 -20.21
N GLY A 18 0.53 -1.56 -21.03
CA GLY A 18 1.38 -1.76 -22.20
C GLY A 18 2.77 -2.28 -21.83
N GLU A 19 3.38 -1.71 -20.80
CA GLU A 19 4.69 -2.14 -20.28
C GLU A 19 4.64 -3.55 -19.68
N GLN A 20 3.60 -3.88 -18.91
CA GLN A 20 3.37 -5.23 -18.40
C GLN A 20 3.17 -6.24 -19.52
N ASN A 21 2.44 -5.89 -20.58
CA ASN A 21 2.29 -6.75 -21.75
C ASN A 21 3.61 -6.94 -22.50
N ALA A 22 4.39 -5.86 -22.72
CA ALA A 22 5.70 -5.97 -23.36
C ALA A 22 6.69 -6.80 -22.52
N ARG A 23 6.63 -6.65 -21.20
CA ARG A 23 7.45 -7.44 -20.26
C ARG A 23 7.00 -8.90 -20.26
N ASN A 24 5.70 -9.17 -20.26
CA ASN A 24 5.17 -10.51 -20.44
C ASN A 24 5.56 -11.08 -21.81
N GLU A 25 5.56 -10.31 -22.91
CA GLU A 25 6.03 -10.81 -24.21
C GLU A 25 7.54 -11.12 -24.22
N LEU A 26 8.34 -10.34 -23.50
CA LEU A 26 9.78 -10.59 -23.32
C LEU A 26 10.07 -11.84 -22.48
N PHE A 27 9.24 -12.13 -21.48
CA PHE A 27 9.42 -13.28 -20.57
C PHE A 27 8.62 -14.53 -20.97
N ALA A 28 7.52 -14.39 -21.71
CA ALA A 28 6.64 -15.48 -22.14
C ALA A 28 7.22 -16.29 -23.31
N GLY A 29 8.52 -16.13 -23.61
CA GLY A 29 9.24 -17.10 -24.41
C GLY A 29 8.60 -17.35 -25.77
N LYS A 30 8.40 -16.31 -26.57
CA LYS A 30 8.11 -16.52 -28.00
C LYS A 30 9.27 -17.25 -28.71
N ASP A 31 10.46 -17.15 -28.13
CA ASP A 31 11.58 -18.06 -28.32
C ASP A 31 11.55 -19.10 -27.20
N GLU A 32 10.53 -19.96 -27.21
CA GLU A 32 10.56 -21.20 -26.44
C GLU A 32 11.80 -21.92 -26.97
N ILE A 33 12.85 -22.00 -26.14
CA ILE A 33 14.04 -22.78 -26.46
C ILE A 33 13.56 -24.23 -26.43
N ASN A 34 12.94 -24.65 -27.51
CA ASN A 34 12.63 -26.03 -27.80
C ASN A 34 13.97 -26.69 -28.08
N ILE A 35 14.70 -26.97 -26.99
CA ILE A 35 15.75 -27.97 -26.98
C ILE A 35 14.98 -29.27 -27.19
N ASP A 36 14.71 -29.59 -28.46
CA ASP A 36 14.13 -30.85 -28.86
C ASP A 36 15.18 -31.93 -28.55
N THR A 37 15.21 -32.31 -27.27
CA THR A 37 16.11 -33.31 -26.69
C THR A 37 15.73 -34.71 -27.21
N THR A 38 14.69 -34.79 -28.04
CA THR A 38 14.05 -36.01 -28.52
C THR A 38 14.16 -36.24 -30.02
N ARG A 39 14.69 -35.30 -30.82
CA ARG A 39 14.68 -35.48 -32.30
C ARG A 39 15.80 -36.31 -32.90
N ILE A 40 16.82 -36.71 -32.13
CA ILE A 40 17.82 -37.67 -32.60
C ILE A 40 18.19 -38.61 -31.45
N PRO A 41 18.04 -39.93 -31.59
CA PRO A 41 18.57 -40.87 -30.59
C PRO A 41 20.07 -40.64 -30.43
N LEU A 42 20.55 -40.50 -29.18
CA LEU A 42 21.96 -40.31 -28.80
C LEU A 42 22.92 -41.33 -29.45
N GLN A 43 22.41 -42.45 -29.97
CA GLN A 43 23.20 -43.47 -30.65
C GLN A 43 23.71 -43.08 -32.06
N GLU A 44 23.18 -42.03 -32.71
CA GLU A 44 23.58 -41.67 -34.09
C GLU A 44 24.31 -40.33 -34.24
N GLN A 45 24.42 -39.54 -33.17
CA GLN A 45 25.12 -38.24 -33.24
C GLN A 45 26.65 -38.44 -33.23
N THR A 46 27.34 -37.79 -34.16
CA THR A 46 28.79 -37.75 -34.13
C THR A 46 29.28 -36.90 -32.95
N VAL A 47 30.47 -37.18 -32.43
CA VAL A 47 31.07 -36.42 -31.32
C VAL A 47 31.14 -34.91 -31.66
N GLU A 48 31.40 -34.58 -32.93
CA GLU A 48 31.39 -33.19 -33.42
C GLU A 48 30.02 -32.51 -33.27
N GLN A 49 28.93 -33.21 -33.59
CA GLN A 49 27.57 -32.67 -33.43
C GLN A 49 27.23 -32.42 -31.96
N LEU A 50 27.67 -33.31 -31.06
CA LEU A 50 27.50 -33.13 -29.61
C LEU A 50 28.28 -31.92 -29.10
N VAL A 51 29.53 -31.76 -29.54
CA VAL A 51 30.37 -30.61 -29.16
C VAL A 51 29.78 -29.29 -29.68
N ASP A 52 29.35 -29.25 -30.94
CA ASP A 52 28.71 -28.05 -31.51
C ASP A 52 27.41 -27.70 -30.80
N THR A 53 26.60 -28.71 -30.46
CA THR A 53 25.36 -28.52 -29.70
C THR A 53 25.67 -27.98 -28.30
N ALA A 54 26.64 -28.57 -27.59
CA ALA A 54 27.06 -28.09 -26.28
C ALA A 54 27.56 -26.63 -26.32
N VAL A 55 28.37 -26.27 -27.32
CA VAL A 55 28.85 -24.89 -27.49
C VAL A 55 27.70 -23.92 -27.75
N ARG A 56 26.71 -24.30 -28.58
CA ARG A 56 25.51 -23.48 -28.81
C ARG A 56 24.71 -23.31 -27.52
N THR A 57 24.41 -24.41 -26.82
CA THR A 57 23.66 -24.38 -25.56
C THR A 57 24.34 -23.54 -24.49
N HIS A 58 25.68 -23.58 -24.38
CA HIS A 58 26.40 -22.70 -23.45
C HIS A 58 26.28 -21.23 -23.85
N LYS A 59 26.41 -20.88 -25.14
CA LYS A 59 26.21 -19.48 -25.58
C LYS A 59 24.80 -18.98 -25.30
N ASP A 60 23.79 -19.82 -25.55
CA ASP A 60 22.40 -19.49 -25.29
C ASP A 60 22.16 -19.30 -23.78
N THR A 61 22.75 -20.18 -22.96
CA THR A 61 22.70 -20.07 -21.50
C THR A 61 23.34 -18.76 -21.03
N THR A 62 24.52 -18.40 -21.53
CA THR A 62 25.18 -17.11 -21.23
C THR A 62 24.29 -15.92 -21.62
N ALA A 63 23.68 -15.95 -22.80
CA ALA A 63 22.78 -14.88 -23.25
C ALA A 63 21.54 -14.76 -22.35
N VAL A 64 21.00 -15.88 -21.86
CA VAL A 64 19.92 -15.91 -20.87
C VAL A 64 20.40 -15.32 -19.54
N THR A 65 21.57 -15.72 -19.03
CA THR A 65 22.13 -15.19 -17.78
C THR A 65 22.38 -13.68 -17.88
N GLN A 66 22.88 -13.19 -19.02
CA GLN A 66 23.09 -11.76 -19.25
C GLN A 66 21.77 -10.97 -19.23
N ARG A 67 20.71 -11.51 -19.85
CA ARG A 67 19.36 -10.91 -19.78
C ARG A 67 18.83 -10.89 -18.35
N ALA A 68 19.01 -11.97 -17.60
CA ALA A 68 18.60 -12.06 -16.20
C ALA A 68 19.35 -11.03 -15.34
N LEU A 69 20.68 -10.89 -15.52
CA LEU A 69 21.49 -9.91 -14.81
C LEU A 69 21.01 -8.47 -15.09
N LYS A 70 20.74 -8.15 -16.36
CA LYS A 70 20.19 -6.84 -16.74
C LYS A 70 18.84 -6.58 -16.05
N ALA A 71 17.94 -7.56 -16.04
CA ALA A 71 16.64 -7.43 -15.39
C ALA A 71 16.77 -7.22 -13.87
N VAL A 72 17.73 -7.86 -13.21
CA VAL A 72 18.04 -7.65 -11.78
C VAL A 72 18.56 -6.23 -11.53
N GLN A 73 19.46 -5.73 -12.38
CA GLN A 73 20.00 -4.36 -12.26
C GLN A 73 18.92 -3.29 -12.47
N GLU A 74 18.04 -3.48 -13.46
CA GLU A 74 16.89 -2.60 -13.69
C GLU A 74 15.91 -2.63 -12.51
N SER A 75 15.63 -3.83 -11.97
CA SER A 75 14.77 -3.99 -10.80
C SER A 75 15.34 -3.26 -9.57
N LYS A 76 16.67 -3.26 -9.40
CA LYS A 76 17.33 -2.53 -8.31
C LYS A 76 17.16 -1.02 -8.45
N GLN A 77 17.27 -0.49 -9.67
CA GLN A 77 17.03 0.94 -9.91
C GLN A 77 15.58 1.32 -9.61
N ILE A 78 14.63 0.49 -10.04
CA ILE A 78 13.20 0.68 -9.75
C ILE A 78 12.96 0.66 -8.23
N GLN A 79 13.57 -0.27 -7.50
CA GLN A 79 13.47 -0.35 -6.05
C GLN A 79 14.00 0.93 -5.36
N VAL A 80 15.14 1.47 -5.80
CA VAL A 80 15.70 2.70 -5.23
C VAL A 80 14.76 3.89 -5.47
N GLU A 81 14.20 4.02 -6.67
CA GLU A 81 13.25 5.10 -6.97
C GLU A 81 11.94 4.92 -6.20
N ALA A 82 11.43 3.69 -6.05
CA ALA A 82 10.26 3.39 -5.24
C ALA A 82 10.47 3.76 -3.76
N MET A 83 11.63 3.41 -3.18
CA MET A 83 12.01 3.82 -1.84
C MET A 83 12.04 5.35 -1.68
N ARG A 84 12.62 6.06 -2.65
CA ARG A 84 12.64 7.54 -2.65
C ARG A 84 11.23 8.14 -2.68
N GLN A 85 10.32 7.52 -3.43
CA GLN A 85 8.91 7.94 -3.49
C GLN A 85 8.19 7.68 -2.16
N LEU A 86 8.41 6.53 -1.53
CA LEU A 86 7.85 6.21 -0.21
C LEU A 86 8.34 7.22 0.84
N GLU A 87 9.63 7.56 0.87
CA GLU A 87 10.15 8.58 1.78
C GLU A 87 9.52 9.96 1.53
N ALA A 88 9.33 10.35 0.27
CA ALA A 88 8.68 11.60 -0.08
C ALA A 88 7.21 11.62 0.39
N GLN A 89 6.48 10.52 0.18
CA GLN A 89 5.11 10.34 0.66
C GLN A 89 5.04 10.43 2.19
N ASN A 90 5.96 9.78 2.90
CA ASN A 90 6.02 9.84 4.35
C ASN A 90 6.20 11.29 4.86
N ARG A 91 7.10 12.07 4.24
CA ARG A 91 7.25 13.51 4.57
C ARG A 91 5.97 14.30 4.33
N THR A 92 5.24 14.02 3.23
CA THR A 92 3.95 14.68 2.98
C THR A 92 2.91 14.32 4.03
N MET A 93 2.90 13.09 4.50
CA MET A 93 2.01 12.62 5.55
C MET A 93 2.31 13.27 6.90
N GLY A 94 3.58 13.41 7.28
CA GLY A 94 4.00 14.18 8.45
C GLY A 94 3.58 15.67 8.36
N ASN A 95 3.70 16.28 7.17
CA ASN A 95 3.20 17.63 6.93
C ASN A 95 1.67 17.75 7.03
N ILE A 96 0.92 16.70 6.67
CA ILE A 96 -0.53 16.66 6.85
C ILE A 96 -0.87 16.54 8.34
N GLY A 97 -0.16 15.68 9.08
CA GLY A 97 -0.34 15.53 10.52
C GLY A 97 -0.13 16.82 11.29
N THR A 98 0.97 17.53 11.02
CA THR A 98 1.25 18.85 11.65
C THR A 98 0.18 19.88 11.31
N LYS A 99 -0.33 19.91 10.07
CA LYS A 99 -1.44 20.79 9.68
C LYS A 99 -2.75 20.43 10.36
N MET A 100 -3.05 19.14 10.55
CA MET A 100 -4.23 18.69 11.31
C MET A 100 -4.13 19.09 12.77
N ASP A 101 -2.97 18.96 13.38
CA ASP A 101 -2.75 19.39 14.77
C ASP A 101 -2.92 20.92 14.90
N ALA A 102 -2.39 21.70 13.97
CA ALA A 102 -2.60 23.15 13.92
C ALA A 102 -4.09 23.52 13.74
N MET A 103 -4.81 22.87 12.82
CA MET A 103 -6.25 23.08 12.66
C MET A 103 -7.02 22.74 13.93
N ASN A 104 -6.63 21.68 14.63
CA ASN A 104 -7.26 21.28 15.88
C ASN A 104 -7.03 22.31 17.01
N GLU A 105 -5.85 22.92 17.06
CA GLU A 105 -5.55 24.04 17.95
C GLU A 105 -6.38 25.29 17.60
N GLU A 106 -6.48 25.63 16.31
CA GLU A 106 -7.32 26.73 15.81
C GLU A 106 -8.80 26.52 16.14
N LEU A 107 -9.32 25.31 15.97
CA LEU A 107 -10.70 24.96 16.35
C LEU A 107 -10.92 25.13 17.86
N THR A 108 -9.97 24.66 18.67
CA THR A 108 -10.04 24.81 20.14
C THR A 108 -10.03 26.29 20.53
N TYR A 109 -9.23 27.12 19.86
CA TYR A 109 -9.23 28.57 20.06
C TYR A 109 -10.57 29.21 19.65
N ALA A 110 -11.11 28.82 18.49
CA ALA A 110 -12.42 29.30 18.01
C ALA A 110 -13.56 28.92 18.96
N GLU A 111 -13.57 27.71 19.51
CA GLU A 111 -14.53 27.26 20.53
C GLU A 111 -14.47 28.14 21.78
N LYS A 112 -13.27 28.42 22.29
CA LYS A 112 -13.06 29.32 23.43
C LYS A 112 -13.55 30.74 23.13
N LEU A 113 -13.27 31.25 21.94
CA LEU A 113 -13.70 32.60 21.52
C LEU A 113 -15.22 32.70 21.42
N LEU A 114 -15.89 31.70 20.83
CA LEU A 114 -17.36 31.65 20.76
C LEU A 114 -17.97 31.54 22.17
N SER A 115 -17.37 30.76 23.06
CA SER A 115 -17.79 30.66 24.47
C SER A 115 -17.64 32.00 25.21
N TYR A 116 -16.52 32.71 24.98
CA TYR A 116 -16.28 34.03 25.54
C TYR A 116 -17.29 35.07 25.03
N MET A 117 -17.54 35.14 23.71
CA MET A 117 -18.54 36.06 23.15
C MET A 117 -19.94 35.77 23.68
N ARG A 118 -20.32 34.49 23.82
CA ARG A 118 -21.59 34.10 24.45
C ARG A 118 -21.67 34.61 25.89
N ARG A 119 -20.62 34.40 26.70
CA ARG A 119 -20.60 34.85 28.10
C ARG A 119 -20.59 36.38 28.24
N CYS A 120 -19.87 37.10 27.37
CA CYS A 120 -19.82 38.57 27.36
C CYS A 120 -21.18 39.21 27.01
N CYS A 121 -21.90 38.68 26.02
CA CYS A 121 -23.25 39.17 25.68
C CYS A 121 -24.27 38.98 26.81
N CYS A 122 -24.10 37.98 27.67
CA CYS A 122 -25.02 37.70 28.78
C CYS A 122 -24.78 38.58 30.03
N LEU A 123 -23.62 39.23 30.16
CA LEU A 123 -23.22 39.96 31.37
C LEU A 123 -23.52 41.48 31.33
N TRP A 124 -23.84 42.06 30.17
CA TRP A 124 -23.88 43.51 29.98
C TRP A 124 -25.21 44.05 29.39
N VAL A 125 -26.37 43.57 29.87
CA VAL A 125 -27.71 44.12 29.54
C VAL A 125 -28.34 43.56 28.25
N CYS A 126 -28.42 42.23 28.12
CA CYS A 126 -29.26 41.58 27.12
C CYS A 126 -30.09 40.47 27.77
N ASP A 127 -31.21 40.84 28.41
CA ASP A 127 -32.19 39.90 28.99
C ASP A 127 -32.83 38.95 27.94
N SER A 128 -32.61 39.21 26.66
CA SER A 128 -33.00 38.31 25.56
C SER A 128 -31.98 37.18 25.30
N CYS A 129 -30.80 37.21 25.93
CA CYS A 129 -29.74 36.19 25.78
C CYS A 129 -29.57 35.29 27.03
N THR A 130 -30.35 35.50 28.10
CA THR A 130 -30.42 34.64 29.31
C THR A 130 -31.28 33.39 29.11
N GLY A 131 -31.64 33.07 27.86
CA GLY A 131 -32.26 31.80 27.46
C GLY A 131 -31.27 30.63 27.57
N ALA A 132 -30.91 30.33 28.82
CA ALA A 132 -30.21 29.16 29.34
C ALA A 132 -28.86 28.84 28.68
N ASP A 133 -27.80 28.99 29.47
CA ASP A 133 -26.49 28.44 29.17
C ASP A 133 -26.64 26.96 28.75
N PRO A 134 -26.29 26.57 27.53
CA PRO A 134 -26.50 25.21 27.06
C PRO A 134 -25.69 24.17 27.85
N GLU A 135 -24.61 24.57 28.54
CA GLU A 135 -23.97 23.68 29.52
C GLU A 135 -24.86 23.46 30.74
N GLU A 136 -25.54 24.52 31.19
CA GLU A 136 -26.43 24.44 32.33
C GLU A 136 -27.74 23.73 31.97
N GLN A 137 -28.23 23.86 30.72
CA GLN A 137 -29.29 22.99 30.20
C GLN A 137 -28.84 21.54 30.13
N ARG A 138 -27.64 21.24 29.59
CA ARG A 138 -27.12 19.87 29.51
C ARG A 138 -26.91 19.27 30.90
N LYS A 139 -26.47 20.08 31.87
CA LYS A 139 -26.33 19.71 33.28
C LYS A 139 -27.69 19.54 33.96
N GLN A 140 -28.68 20.38 33.65
CA GLN A 140 -30.05 20.24 34.15
C GLN A 140 -30.77 19.04 33.54
N GLU A 141 -30.59 18.76 32.25
CA GLU A 141 -31.09 17.56 31.58
C GLU A 141 -30.42 16.31 32.14
N TRP A 142 -29.10 16.33 32.32
CA TRP A 142 -28.39 15.26 33.00
C TRP A 142 -28.94 15.07 34.42
N ARG A 143 -29.09 16.14 35.21
CA ARG A 143 -29.69 16.09 36.56
C ARG A 143 -31.14 15.59 36.54
N LYS A 144 -31.95 15.96 35.53
CA LYS A 144 -33.33 15.47 35.36
C LYS A 144 -33.35 13.99 35.02
N ARG A 145 -32.44 13.51 34.16
CA ARG A 145 -32.29 12.06 33.88
C ARG A 145 -31.84 11.30 35.13
N VAL A 146 -30.87 11.83 35.87
CA VAL A 146 -30.43 11.26 37.17
C VAL A 146 -31.60 11.21 38.16
N ALA A 147 -32.35 12.31 38.31
CA ALA A 147 -33.48 12.40 39.22
C ALA A 147 -34.67 11.50 38.81
N ARG A 148 -34.84 11.24 37.51
CA ARG A 148 -35.81 10.25 36.98
C ARG A 148 -35.32 8.80 37.11
N GLY A 149 -34.11 8.57 37.62
CA GLY A 149 -33.52 7.22 37.69
C GLY A 149 -33.04 6.67 36.34
N GLU A 150 -33.03 7.49 35.28
CA GLU A 150 -32.61 7.15 33.92
C GLU A 150 -31.08 7.21 33.74
N THR A 151 -30.31 7.05 34.82
CA THR A 151 -28.84 6.92 34.77
C THR A 151 -28.37 5.48 34.68
N GLN A 152 -29.24 4.57 34.26
CA GLN A 152 -28.74 3.37 33.64
C GLN A 152 -28.14 3.82 32.29
N VAL A 153 -26.82 4.02 32.28
CA VAL A 153 -26.07 3.82 31.05
C VAL A 153 -26.37 2.38 30.70
N ASP A 154 -27.40 2.18 29.88
CA ASP A 154 -27.64 0.90 29.26
C ASP A 154 -26.33 0.58 28.55
N ALA A 155 -25.55 -0.30 29.15
CA ALA A 155 -24.71 -1.22 28.41
C ALA A 155 -25.69 -2.08 27.61
N GLY A 156 -26.33 -1.44 26.62
CA GLY A 156 -27.31 -2.06 25.77
C GLY A 156 -26.60 -3.23 25.08
N PRO A 157 -27.25 -4.40 25.04
CA PRO A 157 -26.66 -5.56 24.40
C PRO A 157 -26.32 -5.20 22.96
N VAL A 158 -25.08 -5.50 22.58
CA VAL A 158 -24.64 -5.56 21.20
C VAL A 158 -25.67 -6.42 20.47
N HIS A 159 -26.59 -5.76 19.76
CA HIS A 159 -27.55 -6.43 18.90
C HIS A 159 -26.76 -6.84 17.66
N ASP A 160 -26.14 -8.00 17.81
CA ASP A 160 -25.70 -8.86 16.73
C ASP A 160 -26.91 -9.08 15.80
N ARG A 161 -26.90 -8.41 14.65
CA ARG A 161 -27.82 -8.67 13.56
C ARG A 161 -27.12 -9.63 12.62
N GLY A 162 -27.13 -10.90 13.01
CA GLY A 162 -26.70 -12.01 12.17
C GLY A 162 -27.71 -12.33 11.07
N GLY A 163 -27.16 -12.66 9.89
CA GLY A 163 -27.81 -13.39 8.80
C GLY A 163 -27.54 -12.75 7.42
N THR A 164 -26.66 -13.27 6.54
CA THR A 164 -26.10 -14.63 6.46
C THR A 164 -24.87 -14.66 5.53
N ALA A 165 -23.95 -15.59 5.88
CA ALA A 165 -22.81 -16.17 5.15
C ALA A 165 -21.47 -15.38 5.20
N ALA A 166 -20.33 -15.94 5.63
CA ALA A 166 -19.98 -17.23 6.23
C ALA A 166 -18.52 -17.14 6.74
N GLY A 167 -18.20 -17.75 7.89
CA GLY A 167 -16.88 -18.36 8.13
C GLY A 167 -15.87 -17.70 9.09
N GLY A 168 -15.91 -18.12 10.38
CA GLY A 168 -14.76 -18.47 11.24
C GLY A 168 -13.77 -17.36 11.67
N ALA A 169 -13.90 -16.70 12.82
CA ALA A 169 -13.60 -17.15 14.20
C ALA A 169 -12.11 -17.18 14.59
N VAL A 170 -11.60 -16.09 15.21
CA VAL A 170 -10.54 -16.14 16.24
C VAL A 170 -10.70 -14.99 17.26
N ASN A 171 -10.58 -15.35 18.55
CA ASN A 171 -10.14 -14.59 19.73
C ASN A 171 -11.09 -13.69 20.55
N GLY A 172 -11.43 -14.21 21.73
CA GLY A 172 -11.58 -13.44 22.97
C GLY A 172 -10.43 -13.79 23.93
N GLY A 173 -9.80 -12.77 24.51
CA GLY A 173 -8.72 -12.92 25.50
C GLY A 173 -9.22 -13.12 26.93
N THR A 174 -8.30 -13.42 27.84
CA THR A 174 -8.20 -12.78 29.17
C THR A 174 -6.86 -13.12 29.83
N ASN A 175 -6.35 -12.10 30.53
CA ASN A 175 -5.20 -12.11 31.42
C ASN A 175 -5.23 -13.21 32.50
N ARG A 176 -4.12 -13.92 32.69
CA ARG A 176 -3.65 -14.34 34.03
C ARG A 176 -2.12 -14.26 34.13
N ARG A 177 -1.68 -13.59 35.20
CA ARG A 177 -0.32 -13.61 35.75
C ARG A 177 0.07 -15.02 36.17
N GLY A 178 1.36 -15.33 36.02
CA GLY A 178 2.08 -16.25 36.92
C GLY A 178 2.75 -17.44 36.24
N ALA A 179 3.98 -17.68 36.68
CA ALA A 179 4.80 -18.88 36.49
C ALA A 179 5.57 -19.01 35.16
N THR A 180 6.81 -18.54 35.24
CA THR A 180 8.02 -19.21 34.72
C THR A 180 7.92 -20.74 34.84
N ALA A 181 7.71 -21.45 33.74
CA ALA A 181 8.09 -22.85 33.55
C ALA A 181 7.81 -23.30 32.11
N GLY A 182 8.85 -23.75 31.41
CA GLY A 182 8.84 -24.93 30.54
C GLY A 182 8.03 -24.93 29.24
N GLY A 183 8.74 -25.10 28.12
CA GLY A 183 8.22 -25.60 26.83
C GLY A 183 8.00 -24.46 25.82
N GLN A 184 8.85 -24.19 24.82
CA GLN A 184 9.61 -25.11 23.96
C GLN A 184 8.77 -26.29 23.47
N GLY A 185 7.92 -25.99 22.49
CA GLY A 185 7.46 -26.92 21.47
C GLY A 185 7.26 -26.14 20.16
N MET A 186 7.31 -26.70 18.97
CA MET A 186 7.73 -28.01 18.50
C MET A 186 7.64 -27.90 16.98
N TRP A 187 8.67 -27.36 16.34
CA TRP A 187 8.93 -27.59 14.91
C TRP A 187 10.26 -28.34 14.83
N GLY A 188 10.23 -29.55 15.38
CA GLY A 188 11.31 -30.52 15.31
C GLY A 188 11.29 -31.22 13.95
N SER A 189 11.95 -30.60 12.96
CA SER A 189 12.55 -31.38 11.87
C SER A 189 13.84 -31.97 12.42
N ALA A 190 13.73 -33.17 12.98
CA ALA A 190 14.86 -33.97 13.40
C ALA A 190 15.55 -34.55 12.15
N VAL A 191 16.52 -33.82 11.63
CA VAL A 191 17.70 -34.42 10.99
C VAL A 191 18.85 -34.21 11.98
N SER A 192 18.99 -35.18 12.87
CA SER A 192 20.18 -35.38 13.68
C SER A 192 21.22 -36.04 12.78
N GLY A 193 22.11 -35.22 12.22
CA GLY A 193 23.31 -35.64 11.53
C GLY A 193 24.50 -34.99 12.23
N GLY A 194 24.96 -35.61 13.33
CA GLY A 194 26.24 -35.29 13.94
C GLY A 194 27.35 -35.67 12.97
N GLY A 195 27.95 -34.66 12.34
CA GLY A 195 29.13 -34.77 11.50
C GLY A 195 30.12 -33.71 11.93
N ASP A 196 30.87 -34.01 12.98
CA ASP A 196 32.11 -33.35 13.31
C ASP A 196 33.11 -33.66 12.18
N GLY A 197 33.32 -32.70 11.30
CA GLY A 197 34.06 -32.86 10.05
C GLY A 197 34.72 -31.54 9.68
N GLY A 198 35.94 -31.37 10.17
CA GLY A 198 36.72 -30.15 10.04
C GLY A 198 37.08 -29.75 8.62
N GLY A 199 37.66 -28.55 8.54
CA GLY A 199 38.50 -28.14 7.44
C GLY A 199 37.88 -27.07 6.58
N GLY A 200 38.34 -25.84 6.79
CA GLY A 200 38.14 -24.75 5.85
C GLY A 200 38.50 -25.17 4.42
N GLY A 201 37.49 -25.18 3.58
CA GLY A 201 37.64 -25.22 2.14
C GLY A 201 36.53 -24.37 1.60
N GLY A 202 36.80 -23.08 1.37
CA GLY A 202 35.94 -22.26 0.53
C GLY A 202 35.77 -23.02 -0.78
N GLY A 203 34.62 -23.66 -0.93
CA GLY A 203 34.28 -24.50 -2.07
C GLY A 203 34.28 -23.62 -3.29
N ARG A 204 35.44 -23.48 -3.92
CA ARG A 204 35.52 -23.18 -5.35
C ARG A 204 34.61 -24.22 -5.98
N ARG A 205 33.42 -23.80 -6.43
CA ARG A 205 32.51 -24.61 -7.24
C ARG A 205 33.41 -25.39 -8.20
N GLY A 206 33.44 -26.71 -8.04
CA GLY A 206 34.45 -27.54 -8.70
C GLY A 206 34.49 -27.18 -10.18
N ASP A 207 35.71 -26.97 -10.69
CA ASP A 207 35.91 -26.75 -12.13
C ASP A 207 35.15 -27.89 -12.83
N PRO A 208 34.21 -27.59 -13.73
CA PRO A 208 33.41 -28.62 -14.37
C PRO A 208 34.40 -29.55 -15.09
N ASP A 209 34.49 -30.83 -14.69
CA ASP A 209 35.44 -31.78 -15.29
C ASP A 209 34.86 -32.29 -16.62
N ILE A 210 34.61 -31.38 -17.57
CA ILE A 210 34.25 -31.69 -18.95
C ILE A 210 35.55 -32.06 -19.64
N ARG A 211 35.82 -33.37 -19.78
CA ARG A 211 36.96 -33.87 -20.56
C ARG A 211 36.48 -34.31 -21.93
N LEU A 212 37.00 -33.66 -22.97
CA LEU A 212 36.74 -34.02 -24.35
C LEU A 212 37.93 -34.80 -24.93
N PRO A 213 37.73 -35.58 -26.01
CA PRO A 213 38.83 -36.20 -26.75
C PRO A 213 39.88 -35.15 -27.17
N ALA A 214 41.14 -35.57 -27.32
CA ALA A 214 42.27 -34.66 -27.55
C ALA A 214 42.09 -33.75 -28.79
N GLU A 215 41.36 -34.23 -29.80
CA GLU A 215 41.00 -33.48 -31.01
C GLU A 215 40.08 -32.26 -30.75
N HIS A 216 39.38 -32.23 -29.62
CA HIS A 216 38.43 -31.18 -29.24
C HIS A 216 38.89 -30.31 -28.05
N ARG A 217 40.16 -30.37 -27.65
CA ARG A 217 40.70 -29.54 -26.54
C ARG A 217 40.42 -28.05 -26.68
N ALA A 218 40.42 -27.52 -27.90
CA ALA A 218 40.12 -26.11 -28.13
C ALA A 218 38.65 -25.76 -27.80
N ALA A 219 37.72 -26.67 -28.08
CA ALA A 219 36.32 -26.53 -27.70
C ALA A 219 36.13 -26.70 -26.19
N GLU A 220 36.86 -27.64 -25.58
CA GLU A 220 36.90 -27.84 -24.13
C GLU A 220 37.30 -26.56 -23.37
N MET A 221 38.40 -25.93 -23.77
CA MET A 221 38.85 -24.67 -23.15
C MET A 221 37.82 -23.54 -23.29
N ARG A 222 37.10 -23.47 -24.43
CA ARG A 222 36.03 -22.50 -24.64
C ARG A 222 34.83 -22.76 -23.73
N LEU A 223 34.44 -24.02 -23.57
CA LEU A 223 33.34 -24.42 -22.67
C LEU A 223 33.67 -24.10 -21.21
N HIS A 224 34.90 -24.34 -20.76
CA HIS A 224 35.35 -23.99 -19.41
C HIS A 224 35.32 -22.48 -19.17
N GLU A 225 35.83 -21.69 -20.12
CA GLU A 225 35.80 -20.24 -19.98
C GLU A 225 34.37 -19.68 -19.97
N GLU A 226 33.50 -20.21 -20.82
CA GLU A 226 32.09 -19.82 -20.86
C GLU A 226 31.37 -20.19 -19.57
N THR A 227 31.64 -21.37 -19.02
CA THR A 227 31.06 -21.82 -17.75
C THR A 227 31.52 -20.95 -16.57
N ARG A 228 32.78 -20.51 -16.56
CA ARG A 228 33.27 -19.55 -15.56
C ARG A 228 32.54 -18.21 -15.66
N LYS A 229 32.38 -17.68 -16.87
CA LYS A 229 31.60 -16.45 -17.10
C LYS A 229 30.14 -16.60 -16.64
N GLN A 230 29.52 -17.75 -16.91
CA GLN A 230 28.16 -18.05 -16.44
C GLN A 230 28.10 -18.06 -14.91
N ASN A 231 29.03 -18.75 -14.25
CA ASN A 231 29.08 -18.79 -12.78
C ASN A 231 29.26 -17.39 -12.18
N ASP A 232 30.16 -16.57 -12.74
CA ASP A 232 30.37 -15.20 -12.28
C ASP A 232 29.10 -14.34 -12.42
N MET A 233 28.37 -14.49 -13.53
CA MET A 233 27.09 -13.78 -13.72
C MET A 233 25.99 -14.32 -12.80
N ILE A 234 25.93 -15.63 -12.56
CA ILE A 234 24.97 -16.25 -11.63
C ILE A 234 25.23 -15.75 -10.20
N ASP A 235 26.48 -15.66 -9.77
CA ASP A 235 26.83 -15.13 -8.46
C ASP A 235 26.45 -13.63 -8.35
N GLN A 236 26.65 -12.83 -9.41
CA GLN A 236 26.17 -11.44 -9.45
C GLN A 236 24.64 -11.35 -9.39
N ILE A 237 23.91 -12.24 -10.07
CA ILE A 237 22.46 -12.33 -9.99
C ILE A 237 22.03 -12.66 -8.56
N HIS A 238 22.67 -13.63 -7.90
CA HIS A 238 22.35 -13.99 -6.52
C HIS A 238 22.52 -12.80 -5.57
N VAL A 239 23.66 -12.11 -5.62
CA VAL A 239 23.89 -10.91 -4.80
C VAL A 239 22.86 -9.82 -5.12
N GLY A 240 22.51 -9.62 -6.39
CA GLY A 240 21.49 -8.66 -6.78
C GLY A 240 20.09 -9.03 -6.27
N LEU A 241 19.72 -10.31 -6.28
CA LEU A 241 18.46 -10.81 -5.74
C LEU A 241 18.38 -10.68 -4.22
N GLU A 242 19.48 -10.91 -3.49
CA GLU A 242 19.54 -10.68 -2.04
C GLU A 242 19.33 -9.20 -1.70
N GLN A 243 19.97 -8.29 -2.44
CA GLN A 243 19.75 -6.84 -2.28
C GLN A 243 18.30 -6.45 -2.56
N LEU A 244 17.69 -7.01 -3.63
CA LEU A 244 16.29 -6.80 -3.94
C LEU A 244 15.37 -7.31 -2.83
N LEU A 245 15.64 -8.51 -2.29
CA LEU A 245 14.86 -9.07 -1.18
C LEU A 245 14.96 -8.18 0.06
N GLU A 246 16.16 -7.73 0.40
CA GLU A 246 16.35 -6.88 1.57
C GLU A 246 15.65 -5.52 1.42
N GLY A 247 15.81 -4.85 0.27
CA GLY A 247 15.07 -3.61 0.02
C GLY A 247 13.55 -3.83 -0.05
N ALA A 248 13.07 -5.02 -0.43
CA ALA A 248 11.63 -5.34 -0.40
C ALA A 248 11.09 -5.45 1.04
N LYS A 249 11.88 -6.00 1.98
CA LYS A 249 11.51 -5.98 3.40
C LYS A 249 11.46 -4.55 3.94
N VAL A 250 12.46 -3.73 3.62
CA VAL A 250 12.47 -2.32 4.04
C VAL A 250 11.25 -1.57 3.48
N MET A 251 10.91 -1.75 2.20
CA MET A 251 9.69 -1.19 1.61
C MET A 251 8.43 -1.67 2.34
N HIS A 252 8.37 -2.96 2.70
CA HIS A 252 7.23 -3.54 3.41
C HIS A 252 7.07 -2.92 4.81
N ASP A 253 8.16 -2.77 5.55
CA ASP A 253 8.15 -2.17 6.89
C ASP A 253 7.78 -0.69 6.86
N GLU A 254 8.27 0.05 5.85
CA GLU A 254 7.90 1.44 5.62
C GLU A 254 6.41 1.57 5.26
N LEU A 255 5.89 0.74 4.37
CA LEU A 255 4.45 0.70 4.06
C LEU A 255 3.59 0.34 5.28
N ALA A 256 4.03 -0.60 6.10
CA ALA A 256 3.33 -0.96 7.33
C ALA A 256 3.32 0.21 8.33
N THR A 257 4.41 0.98 8.40
CA THR A 257 4.50 2.19 9.22
C THR A 257 3.58 3.28 8.66
N GLN A 258 3.59 3.51 7.35
CA GLN A 258 2.73 4.49 6.70
C GLN A 258 1.24 4.18 6.88
N ASN A 259 0.85 2.90 6.79
CA ASN A 259 -0.54 2.50 7.04
C ASN A 259 -1.00 2.85 8.47
N ARG A 260 -0.16 2.63 9.48
CA ARG A 260 -0.49 3.02 10.86
C ARG A 260 -0.62 4.54 11.00
N GLU A 261 0.25 5.29 10.35
CA GLU A 261 0.17 6.76 10.36
C GLU A 261 -1.09 7.27 9.63
N LEU A 262 -1.48 6.63 8.52
CA LEU A 262 -2.73 6.93 7.83
C LEU A 262 -3.96 6.66 8.72
N ASP A 263 -3.99 5.56 9.48
CA ASP A 263 -5.08 5.28 10.42
C ASP A 263 -5.17 6.36 11.51
N VAL A 264 -4.03 6.82 12.02
CA VAL A 264 -3.97 7.94 12.97
C VAL A 264 -4.47 9.23 12.33
N LEU A 265 -4.03 9.55 11.11
CA LEU A 265 -4.50 10.73 10.39
C LEU A 265 -5.99 10.68 10.08
N ASP A 266 -6.54 9.52 9.72
CA ASP A 266 -7.97 9.37 9.46
C ASP A 266 -8.78 9.59 10.74
N SER A 267 -8.34 9.03 11.86
CA SER A 267 -8.97 9.27 13.17
C SER A 267 -8.92 10.76 13.58
N LYS A 268 -7.79 11.45 13.34
CA LYS A 268 -7.65 12.89 13.58
C LYS A 268 -8.51 13.71 12.63
N ALA A 269 -8.59 13.32 11.36
CA ALA A 269 -9.40 13.99 10.35
C ALA A 269 -10.89 13.90 10.70
N ALA A 270 -11.35 12.71 11.10
CA ALA A 270 -12.72 12.48 11.57
C ALA A 270 -13.05 13.37 12.78
N ALA A 271 -12.19 13.37 13.81
CA ALA A 271 -12.37 14.20 14.99
C ALA A 271 -12.37 15.71 14.67
N THR A 272 -11.46 16.15 13.79
CA THR A 272 -11.37 17.55 13.35
C THR A 272 -12.61 17.95 12.55
N ARG A 273 -13.11 17.07 11.67
CA ARG A 273 -14.32 17.30 10.89
C ARG A 273 -15.55 17.43 11.78
N ASP A 274 -15.68 16.58 12.79
CA ASP A 274 -16.79 16.64 13.74
C ASP A 274 -16.75 17.92 14.57
N ARG A 275 -15.57 18.31 15.07
CA ARG A 275 -15.36 19.60 15.76
C ARG A 275 -15.68 20.79 14.87
N LEU A 276 -15.21 20.79 13.61
CA LEU A 276 -15.54 21.83 12.65
C LEU A 276 -17.05 21.93 12.42
N ASN A 277 -17.74 20.79 12.29
CA ASN A 277 -19.19 20.75 12.15
C ASN A 277 -19.90 21.31 13.39
N ASP A 278 -19.40 21.02 14.59
CA ASP A 278 -19.96 21.54 15.83
C ASP A 278 -19.68 23.03 16.01
N VAL A 279 -18.47 23.50 15.72
CA VAL A 279 -18.13 24.93 15.66
C VAL A 279 -19.01 25.64 14.63
N ASN A 280 -19.22 25.06 13.44
CA ASN A 280 -20.08 25.63 12.41
C ASN A 280 -21.55 25.67 12.86
N LYS A 281 -22.07 24.62 13.50
CA LYS A 281 -23.43 24.62 14.07
C LYS A 281 -23.58 25.63 15.21
N ASN A 282 -22.52 25.87 15.98
CA ASN A 282 -22.52 26.81 17.10
C ASN A 282 -22.29 28.26 16.64
N SER A 283 -21.49 28.47 15.59
CA SER A 283 -21.21 29.78 14.98
C SER A 283 -22.34 30.24 14.07
N GLN A 284 -23.04 29.30 13.42
CA GLN A 284 -24.41 29.47 13.00
C GLN A 284 -25.26 29.58 14.26
N LEU A 285 -25.15 30.74 14.91
CA LEU A 285 -26.23 31.36 15.66
C LEU A 285 -27.49 31.20 14.81
N ARG A 286 -28.19 30.10 15.10
CA ARG A 286 -29.51 29.74 14.61
C ARG A 286 -30.31 31.03 14.55
N ASN A 287 -30.53 31.52 13.33
CA ASN A 287 -31.78 32.16 12.94
C ASN A 287 -32.40 33.06 14.03
N LEU A 288 -31.61 33.94 14.66
CA LEU A 288 -32.16 35.05 15.42
C LEU A 288 -32.72 36.03 14.39
N GLY A 289 -33.95 35.77 13.95
CA GLY A 289 -34.86 36.81 13.47
C GLY A 289 -34.89 37.12 11.97
N ARG A 290 -34.24 36.38 11.06
CA ARG A 290 -34.62 36.49 9.64
C ARG A 290 -35.92 35.74 9.43
N GLY A 291 -37.02 36.47 9.64
CA GLY A 291 -38.39 36.00 9.44
C GLY A 291 -38.49 35.16 8.18
N LYS A 292 -39.27 34.08 8.26
CA LYS A 292 -39.64 33.22 7.13
C LYS A 292 -39.73 34.12 5.89
N PRO A 293 -38.84 34.00 4.88
CA PRO A 293 -39.06 34.72 3.64
C PRO A 293 -40.47 34.32 3.21
N LYS A 294 -41.40 35.29 3.19
CA LYS A 294 -42.73 35.05 2.62
C LYS A 294 -42.48 34.34 1.31
N ALA A 295 -43.10 33.17 1.12
CA ALA A 295 -43.02 32.44 -0.11
C ALA A 295 -43.41 33.40 -1.24
N LYS A 296 -42.41 34.02 -1.87
CA LYS A 296 -42.59 34.57 -3.19
C LYS A 296 -42.80 33.31 -4.00
N LYS A 297 -43.99 33.24 -4.58
CA LYS A 297 -44.39 32.31 -5.63
C LYS A 297 -43.38 32.48 -6.77
N GLU A 298 -42.19 31.92 -6.62
CA GLU A 298 -41.23 31.78 -7.70
C GLU A 298 -41.84 30.75 -8.63
N GLU A 299 -42.21 31.24 -9.82
CA GLU A 299 -42.39 30.41 -11.00
C GLU A 299 -41.21 29.45 -11.08
N ALA A 300 -41.53 28.17 -11.18
CA ALA A 300 -40.56 27.11 -11.30
C ALA A 300 -39.61 27.43 -12.46
N SER A 301 -38.41 27.93 -12.15
CA SER A 301 -37.30 27.91 -13.09
C SER A 301 -36.98 26.43 -13.27
N VAL A 302 -37.52 25.86 -14.35
CA VAL A 302 -37.22 24.52 -14.83
C VAL A 302 -35.71 24.43 -14.94
N LEU A 303 -35.08 23.77 -13.98
CA LEU A 303 -33.67 23.43 -14.08
C LEU A 303 -33.53 22.55 -15.33
N PRO A 304 -32.61 22.88 -16.25
CA PRO A 304 -32.40 22.06 -17.43
C PRO A 304 -32.11 20.64 -16.97
N THR A 305 -32.85 19.71 -17.57
CA THR A 305 -32.70 18.28 -17.27
C THR A 305 -31.24 17.87 -17.51
N GLN A 306 -30.73 16.87 -16.79
CA GLN A 306 -29.33 16.45 -16.93
C GLN A 306 -28.95 16.12 -18.39
N SER A 307 -29.92 15.70 -19.20
CA SER A 307 -29.79 15.53 -20.64
C SER A 307 -29.47 16.82 -21.39
N GLU A 308 -30.10 17.94 -21.05
CA GLU A 308 -29.85 19.23 -21.70
C GLU A 308 -28.50 19.82 -21.30
N ALA A 309 -28.08 19.63 -20.05
CA ALA A 309 -26.75 20.01 -19.60
C ALA A 309 -25.64 19.19 -20.30
N ALA A 310 -25.87 17.89 -20.54
CA ALA A 310 -24.96 17.04 -21.28
C ALA A 310 -24.85 17.43 -22.76
N ILE A 311 -25.98 17.77 -23.40
CA ILE A 311 -26.00 18.22 -24.80
C ILE A 311 -25.30 19.58 -24.96
N ALA A 312 -25.49 20.50 -24.01
CA ALA A 312 -24.81 21.80 -24.00
C ALA A 312 -23.29 21.66 -23.80
N ALA A 313 -22.84 20.69 -22.99
CA ALA A 313 -21.43 20.38 -22.82
C ALA A 313 -20.82 19.73 -24.08
N ALA A 314 -21.55 18.83 -24.73
CA ALA A 314 -21.13 18.19 -25.97
C ALA A 314 -20.97 19.18 -27.13
N LYS A 315 -21.90 20.14 -27.28
CA LYS A 315 -21.77 21.22 -28.29
C LYS A 315 -20.53 22.08 -28.09
N ARG A 316 -20.21 22.44 -26.84
CA ARG A 316 -18.99 23.21 -26.52
C ARG A 316 -17.69 22.45 -26.82
N LEU A 317 -17.69 21.13 -26.70
CA LEU A 317 -16.54 20.28 -27.07
C LEU A 317 -16.41 20.10 -28.59
N ALA A 318 -17.53 20.15 -29.32
CA ALA A 318 -17.55 20.04 -30.78
C ALA A 318 -17.26 21.37 -31.52
N GLY A 319 -17.12 22.49 -30.80
CA GLY A 319 -16.83 23.80 -31.40
C GLY A 319 -17.99 24.37 -32.25
N LEU A 320 -19.22 23.91 -32.00
CA LEU A 320 -20.47 24.37 -32.63
C LEU A 320 -21.20 25.37 -31.73
#